data_AF-A0A3B9K7U2-F1
#
_entry.id   AF-A0A3B9K7U2-F1
#
_cell.length_a   1.000
_cell.length_b   1.000
_cell.length_c   1.000
_cell.angle_alpha   90.00
_cell.angle_beta   90.00
_cell.angle_gamma   90.00
#
_symmetry.space_group_name_H-M   'P 1'
#
loop_
_entity.id
_entity.type
_entity.pdbx_description
1 polymer ?
#
loop_
_entity_poly.entity_id
_entity_poly.type
_entity_poly.pdbx_seq_one_letter_code
_entity_poly.pdbx_strand_id
1 'polypeptide(L)' 'MVDDKEAWENLANAIILGAVKDYKRALLHLKRNPDSQSAMRAVEREEQFFYSSWFEVLTNLDPSYLIRKMKEMVGV' A
#
# COMPACT_ATOMS: atom_id res chain seq x y z
N MET A 1 -7.07 -29.79 4.91
CA MET A 1 -7.58 -29.09 3.71
C MET A 1 -7.65 -27.62 4.11
N VAL A 2 -7.03 -26.74 3.33
CA VAL A 2 -7.19 -25.29 3.54
C VAL A 2 -8.64 -24.96 3.17
N ASP A 3 -9.36 -24.33 4.07
CA ASP A 3 -10.73 -23.88 3.81
C ASP A 3 -10.70 -22.83 2.69
N ASP A 4 -11.70 -22.82 1.78
CA ASP A 4 -11.73 -21.87 0.67
C ASP A 4 -11.65 -20.42 1.19
N LYS A 5 -12.27 -20.18 2.34
CA LYS A 5 -12.18 -18.89 3.05
C LYS A 5 -10.75 -18.52 3.41
N GLU A 6 -9.98 -19.45 3.98
CA GLU A 6 -8.59 -19.24 4.36
C GLU A 6 -7.71 -18.96 3.12
N ALA A 7 -7.99 -19.61 1.98
CA ALA A 7 -7.30 -19.35 0.72
C ALA A 7 -7.54 -17.91 0.21
N TRP A 8 -8.79 -17.44 0.25
CA TRP A 8 -9.12 -16.06 -0.14
C TRP A 8 -8.55 -15.02 0.81
N GLU A 9 -8.60 -15.26 2.12
CA GLU A 9 -7.98 -14.39 3.13
C GLU A 9 -6.47 -14.29 2.92
N ASN A 10 -5.80 -15.41 2.66
CA ASN A 10 -4.37 -15.43 2.36
C ASN A 10 -4.03 -14.64 1.09
N LEU A 11 -4.86 -14.76 0.05
CA LEU A 11 -4.68 -13.99 -1.18
C LEU A 11 -4.85 -12.49 -0.93
N ALA A 12 -5.91 -12.09 -0.21
CA ALA A 12 -6.15 -10.69 0.11
C ALA A 12 -4.99 -10.09 0.92
N ASN A 13 -4.53 -10.80 1.95
CA ASN A 13 -3.37 -10.41 2.75
C ASN A 13 -2.10 -10.27 1.89
N ALA A 14 -1.86 -11.19 0.95
CA ALA A 14 -0.70 -11.12 0.06
C ALA A 14 -0.73 -9.87 -0.83
N ILE A 15 -1.90 -9.51 -1.37
CA ILE A 15 -2.08 -8.30 -2.18
C ILE A 15 -1.80 -7.04 -1.34
N ILE A 16 -2.40 -6.94 -0.15
CA ILE A 16 -2.20 -5.79 0.75
C ILE A 16 -0.73 -5.66 1.16
N LEU A 17 -0.08 -6.76 1.55
CA LEU A 17 1.34 -6.75 1.93
C LEU A 17 2.24 -6.37 0.75
N GLY A 18 1.87 -6.72 -0.48
CA GLY A 18 2.54 -6.27 -1.70
C GLY A 18 2.49 -4.76 -1.85
N ALA A 19 1.27 -4.20 -1.86
CA ALA A 19 1.05 -2.76 -2.01
C ALA A 19 1.77 -1.95 -0.92
N VAL A 20 1.72 -2.40 0.34
CA VAL A 20 2.44 -1.74 1.45
C VAL A 20 3.97 -1.72 1.22
N LYS A 21 4.54 -2.82 0.70
CA LYS A 21 5.98 -2.88 0.39
C LYS A 21 6.34 -1.95 -0.76
N ASP A 22 5.53 -1.89 -1.79
CA ASP A 22 5.78 -1.05 -2.97
C ASP A 22 5.61 0.43 -2.63
N TYR A 23 4.61 0.76 -1.81
CA TYR A 23 4.45 2.11 -1.27
C TYR A 23 5.65 2.56 -0.43
N LYS A 24 6.15 1.70 0.46
CA LYS A 24 7.36 2.00 1.24
C LYS A 24 8.55 2.30 0.34
N ARG A 25 8.74 1.52 -0.73
CA ARG A 25 9.83 1.72 -1.70
C ARG A 25 9.66 3.03 -2.45
N ALA A 26 8.45 3.36 -2.88
CA ALA A 26 8.13 4.61 -3.56
C ALA A 26 8.41 5.82 -2.66
N LEU A 27 7.97 5.80 -1.40
CA LEU A 27 8.26 6.84 -0.41
C LEU A 27 9.76 6.99 -0.14
N LEU A 28 10.50 5.89 0.02
CA LEU A 28 11.96 5.93 0.18
C LEU A 28 12.67 6.49 -1.05
N HIS A 29 12.18 6.17 -2.24
CA HIS A 29 12.74 6.69 -3.49
C HIS A 29 12.47 8.20 -3.61
N LEU A 30 11.25 8.64 -3.30
CA LEU A 30 10.86 10.05 -3.29
C LEU A 30 11.65 10.85 -2.23
N LYS A 31 11.85 10.29 -1.05
CA LYS A 31 12.68 10.91 0.01
C LYS A 31 14.13 11.14 -0.44
N ARG A 32 14.69 10.22 -1.22
CA ARG A 32 16.06 10.32 -1.74
C ARG A 32 16.18 11.26 -2.94
N ASN A 33 15.14 11.33 -3.77
CA ASN A 33 15.09 12.19 -4.94
C ASN A 33 13.69 12.83 -5.07
N PRO A 34 13.47 13.97 -4.39
CA PRO A 34 12.15 14.62 -4.35
C PRO A 34 11.61 15.04 -5.73
N ASP A 35 12.49 15.34 -6.68
CA ASP A 35 12.12 15.79 -8.02
C ASP A 35 11.82 14.62 -9.00
N SER A 36 11.92 13.38 -8.51
CA SER A 36 11.69 12.19 -9.32
C SER A 36 10.21 12.03 -9.66
N GLN A 37 9.84 12.39 -10.89
CA GLN A 37 8.48 12.20 -11.42
C GLN A 37 8.04 10.72 -11.37
N SER A 38 8.96 9.78 -11.55
CA SER A 38 8.64 8.35 -11.43
C SER A 38 8.30 7.96 -9.99
N ALA A 39 9.02 8.53 -9.01
CA ALA A 39 8.74 8.32 -7.59
C ALA A 39 7.38 8.90 -7.19
N MET A 40 7.10 10.14 -7.61
CA MET A 40 5.82 10.82 -7.34
C MET A 40 4.65 10.01 -7.90
N ARG A 41 4.74 9.57 -9.17
CA ARG A 41 3.71 8.74 -9.79
C ARG A 41 3.56 7.37 -9.12
N ALA A 42 4.65 6.79 -8.60
CA ALA A 42 4.56 5.54 -7.87
C ALA A 42 3.83 5.73 -6.54
N VAL A 43 4.16 6.77 -5.77
CA VAL A 43 3.44 7.13 -4.53
C VAL A 43 1.96 7.36 -4.82
N GLU A 44 1.63 8.13 -5.85
CA GLU A 44 0.24 8.43 -6.23
C GLU A 44 -0.54 7.17 -6.61
N ARG A 45 0.03 6.25 -7.39
CA ARG A 45 -0.64 5.00 -7.76
C ARG A 45 -0.97 4.12 -6.55
N GLU A 46 -0.05 4.00 -5.60
CA GLU A 46 -0.30 3.21 -4.38
C GLU A 46 -1.34 3.88 -3.48
N GLU A 47 -1.32 5.22 -3.35
CA GLU A 47 -2.35 5.95 -2.59
C GLU A 47 -3.73 5.79 -3.25
N GLN A 48 -3.81 5.85 -4.59
CA GLN A 48 -5.04 5.57 -5.33
C GLN A 48 -5.54 4.15 -5.11
N PHE A 49 -4.64 3.16 -5.04
CA PHE A 49 -5.01 1.79 -4.70
C PHE A 49 -5.60 1.70 -3.28
N PHE A 50 -4.96 2.31 -2.27
CA PHE A 50 -5.46 2.27 -0.89
C PHE A 50 -6.82 2.98 -0.75
N TYR A 51 -7.07 4.05 -1.50
CA TYR A 51 -8.37 4.73 -1.52
C TYR A 51 -9.41 4.10 -2.46
N SER A 52 -9.06 3.03 -3.16
CA SER A 52 -9.99 2.36 -4.08
C SER A 52 -10.97 1.45 -3.34
N SER A 53 -12.15 1.25 -3.92
CA SER A 53 -13.13 0.27 -3.42
C SER A 53 -12.59 -1.16 -3.39
N TRP A 54 -11.52 -1.45 -4.15
CA TRP A 54 -10.89 -2.77 -4.11
C TRP A 54 -10.15 -3.00 -2.79
N PHE A 55 -9.53 -1.96 -2.21
CA PHE A 55 -8.89 -2.08 -0.91
C PHE A 55 -9.92 -2.39 0.19
N GLU A 56 -11.09 -1.76 0.14
CA GLU A 56 -12.21 -2.02 1.07
C GLU A 56 -12.74 -3.46 0.98
N VAL A 57 -12.70 -4.06 -0.22
CA VAL A 57 -13.07 -5.47 -0.42
C VAL A 57 -12.03 -6.41 0.19
N LEU A 58 -10.75 -6.05 0.10
CA LEU A 58 -9.65 -6.88 0.58
C LEU A 58 -9.39 -6.76 2.08
N THR A 59 -9.75 -5.63 2.70
CA THR A 59 -9.45 -5.36 4.10
C THR A 59 -10.35 -4.28 4.70
N ASN A 60 -10.57 -4.35 6.01
CA ASN A 60 -11.28 -3.33 6.80
C ASN A 60 -10.36 -2.25 7.38
N LEU A 61 -9.10 -2.18 6.93
CA LEU A 61 -8.15 -1.16 7.38
C LEU A 61 -8.56 0.22 6.86
N ASP A 62 -8.37 1.26 7.69
CA ASP A 62 -8.52 2.64 7.25
C ASP A 62 -7.31 3.03 6.37
N PRO A 63 -7.52 3.36 5.08
CA PRO A 63 -6.43 3.72 4.17
C PRO A 63 -5.71 5.00 4.59
N SER A 64 -6.42 5.97 5.19
CA SER A 64 -5.81 7.22 5.67
C SER A 64 -4.88 6.97 6.85
N TYR A 65 -5.28 6.06 7.75
CA TYR A 65 -4.43 5.63 8.86
C TYR A 65 -3.18 4.91 8.35
N LEU A 66 -3.32 4.00 7.39
CA LEU A 66 -2.22 3.25 6.79
C LEU A 66 -1.20 4.18 6.13
N ILE A 67 -1.66 5.07 5.25
CA ILE A 67 -0.82 6.04 4.54
C ILE A 67 -0.04 6.90 5.53
N ARG A 68 -0.73 7.48 6.52
CA ARG A 68 -0.10 8.32 7.54
C ARG A 68 0.99 7.56 8.30
N LYS A 69 0.70 6.35 8.76
CA LYS A 69 1.69 5.52 9.49
C LYS A 69 2.90 5.17 8.64
N MET A 70 2.70 4.94 7.35
CA MET A 70 3.79 4.65 6.42
C MET A 70 4.68 5.86 6.15
N LYS A 71 4.08 7.05 5.97
CA LYS A 71 4.83 8.33 5.86
C LYS A 71 5.62 8.62 7.12
N GLU A 72 5.00 8.48 8.31
CA GLU A 72 5.66 8.60 9.61
C GLU A 72 6.87 7.63 9.74
N MET A 73 6.70 6.36 9.35
CA MET A 73 7.76 5.34 9.43
C MET A 73 8.96 5.65 8.51
N VAL A 74 8.71 6.15 7.30
CA VAL A 74 9.77 6.51 6.35
C VAL A 74 10.39 7.87 6.70
N GLY A 75 9.65 8.71 7.42
CA GLY A 75 10.00 10.08 7.77
C GLY A 75 9.97 10.98 6.54
N VAL A 76 8.85 10.93 5.80
CA VAL A 76 8.49 11.84 4.70
C VAL A 76 7.29 12.67 5.12
#